data_AF-A0A512DTZ4-F1
#
_entry.id   AF-A0A512DTZ4-F1
#
_cell.length_a   1.000
_cell.length_b   1.000
_cell.length_c   1.000
_cell.angle_alpha   90.00
_cell.angle_beta   90.00
_cell.angle_gamma   90.00
#
_symmetry.space_group_name_H-M   'P 1'
#
loop_
_entity.id
_entity.type
_entity.pdbx_description
1 polymer ?
#
loop_
_entity_poly.entity_id
_entity_poly.type
_entity_poly.pdbx_seq_one_letter_code
_entity_poly.pdbx_strand_id
1 'polypeptide(L)'
;MLELRDFALKIAATLQAVKEPDPLRLELWNHTPATAAYLIAAVIEECGDADIALAKVRIDPYVAVAMDNPATGARRSYGNVTIEADAALFQRVEFHRSAGCS
;
A
#
# COMPACT_ATOMS: atom_id res chain seq x y z
N MET A 1 -16.22 -6.13 -6.16
CA MET A 1 -15.88 -4.99 -5.28
C MET A 1 -15.81 -5.39 -3.81
N LEU A 2 -16.80 -6.12 -3.25
CA LEU A 2 -16.72 -6.66 -1.88
C LEU A 2 -15.45 -7.50 -1.64
N GLU A 3 -15.09 -8.37 -2.59
CA GLU A 3 -13.91 -9.24 -2.47
C GLU A 3 -12.58 -8.48 -2.31
N LEU A 4 -12.45 -7.29 -2.92
CA LEU A 4 -11.24 -6.49 -2.79
C LEU A 4 -11.16 -5.81 -1.41
N ARG A 5 -12.32 -5.46 -0.83
CA ARG A 5 -12.37 -4.89 0.52
C ARG A 5 -12.10 -5.95 1.57
N ASP A 6 -12.65 -7.15 1.42
CA ASP A 6 -12.31 -8.29 2.27
C ASP A 6 -10.82 -8.63 2.19
N PHE A 7 -10.22 -8.49 1.01
CA PHE A 7 -8.78 -8.67 0.84
C PHE A 7 -7.97 -7.56 1.51
N ALA A 8 -8.39 -6.30 1.38
CA ALA A 8 -7.78 -5.18 2.09
C ALA A 8 -7.80 -5.36 3.61
N LEU A 9 -8.94 -5.81 4.16
CA LEU A 9 -9.07 -6.11 5.59
C LEU A 9 -8.10 -7.20 6.04
N LYS A 10 -7.95 -8.28 5.27
CA LYS A 10 -6.98 -9.35 5.56
C LYS A 10 -5.53 -8.85 5.54
N ILE A 11 -5.20 -7.94 4.62
CA ILE A 11 -3.88 -7.31 4.54
C ILE A 11 -3.65 -6.41 5.77
N ALA A 12 -4.63 -5.58 6.14
CA ALA A 12 -4.55 -4.74 7.35
C ALA A 12 -4.37 -5.60 8.62
N ALA A 13 -5.13 -6.68 8.77
CA ALA A 13 -4.96 -7.62 9.89
C ALA A 13 -3.56 -8.25 9.91
N THR A 14 -3.00 -8.58 8.74
CA THR A 14 -1.62 -9.09 8.63
C THR A 14 -0.61 -8.03 9.05
N LEU A 15 -0.78 -6.78 8.62
CA LEU A 15 0.06 -5.64 9.01
C LEU A 15 0.02 -5.39 10.52
N GLN A 16 -1.12 -5.63 11.16
CA GLN A 16 -1.24 -5.55 12.61
C GLN A 16 -0.50 -6.69 13.34
N ALA A 17 -0.58 -7.91 12.80
CA ALA A 17 -0.07 -9.11 13.44
C ALA A 17 1.46 -9.26 13.37
N VAL A 18 2.08 -8.81 12.27
CA VAL A 18 3.54 -8.89 12.09
C VAL A 18 4.20 -7.90 13.07
N LYS A 19 5.21 -8.30 13.85
CA LYS A 19 5.90 -7.39 14.80
C LYS A 19 7.18 -6.77 14.25
N GLU A 20 7.68 -7.28 13.13
CA GLU A 20 8.97 -6.88 12.60
C GLU A 20 8.90 -5.63 11.71
N PRO A 21 10.00 -4.87 11.62
CA PRO A 21 10.08 -3.64 10.84
C PRO A 21 10.13 -3.86 9.32
N ASP A 22 10.17 -5.12 8.86
CA ASP A 22 10.18 -5.42 7.44
C ASP A 22 8.86 -5.03 6.77
N PRO A 23 8.91 -4.46 5.55
CA PRO A 23 7.71 -4.11 4.84
C PRO A 23 6.92 -5.34 4.43
N LEU A 24 5.59 -5.28 4.57
CA LEU A 24 4.73 -6.31 4.00
C LEU A 24 4.73 -6.16 2.48
N ARG A 25 5.18 -7.20 1.78
CA ARG A 25 5.21 -7.25 0.32
C ARG A 25 3.99 -7.99 -0.20
N LEU A 26 3.34 -7.43 -1.21
CA LEU A 26 2.23 -8.06 -1.91
C LEU A 26 2.49 -8.03 -3.42
N GLU A 27 2.36 -9.19 -4.06
CA GLU A 27 2.42 -9.32 -5.51
C GLU A 27 1.07 -8.91 -6.13
N LEU A 28 1.11 -8.12 -7.20
CA LEU A 28 -0.05 -7.57 -7.89
C LEU A 28 -0.32 -8.26 -9.24
N TRP A 29 0.35 -9.38 -9.54
CA TRP A 29 0.41 -9.99 -10.88
C TRP A 29 -0.96 -10.35 -11.49
N ASN A 30 -1.99 -10.50 -10.65
CA ASN A 30 -3.35 -10.86 -11.07
C ASN A 30 -4.31 -9.64 -11.15
N HIS A 31 -3.79 -8.42 -11.01
CA HIS A 31 -4.60 -7.21 -10.96
C HIS A 31 -4.20 -6.22 -12.04
N THR A 32 -5.18 -5.58 -12.67
CA THR A 32 -4.94 -4.40 -13.49
C THR A 32 -4.44 -3.25 -12.62
N PRO A 33 -3.72 -2.26 -13.17
CA PRO A 33 -3.25 -1.11 -12.39
C PRO A 33 -4.37 -0.38 -11.63
N ALA A 34 -5.56 -0.26 -12.23
CA ALA A 34 -6.73 0.34 -11.57
C ALA A 34 -7.24 -0.49 -10.39
N THR A 35 -7.30 -1.82 -10.53
CA THR A 35 -7.69 -2.73 -9.44
C THR A 35 -6.65 -2.71 -8.32
N ALA A 36 -5.36 -2.66 -8.65
CA ALA A 36 -4.28 -2.54 -7.68
C ALA A 36 -4.33 -1.19 -6.94
N ALA A 37 -4.54 -0.09 -7.65
CA ALA A 37 -4.71 1.24 -7.08
C ALA A 37 -5.89 1.28 -6.09
N TYR A 38 -7.03 0.71 -6.47
CA TYR A 38 -8.19 0.58 -5.58
C TYR A 38 -7.87 -0.25 -4.34
N LEU A 39 -7.22 -1.40 -4.50
CA LEU A 39 -6.84 -2.26 -3.38
C LEU A 39 -5.90 -1.53 -2.40
N ILE A 40 -4.91 -0.80 -2.92
CA ILE A 40 -3.95 -0.06 -2.09
C ILE A 40 -4.64 1.05 -1.30
N ALA A 41 -5.53 1.82 -1.94
CA ALA A 41 -6.34 2.84 -1.25
C ALA A 41 -7.18 2.20 -0.14
N ALA A 42 -7.86 1.09 -0.43
CA ALA A 42 -8.64 0.36 0.56
C ALA A 42 -7.78 -0.15 1.73
N VAL A 43 -6.57 -0.66 1.48
CA VAL A 43 -5.67 -1.09 2.56
C VAL A 43 -5.27 0.09 3.45
N ILE A 44 -4.98 1.26 2.87
CA ILE A 44 -4.63 2.46 3.63
C ILE A 44 -5.80 2.90 4.52
N GLU A 45 -7.02 2.88 3.98
CA GLU A 45 -8.24 3.22 4.71
C GLU A 45 -8.50 2.24 5.87
N GLU A 46 -8.47 0.93 5.61
CA GLU A 46 -8.67 -0.09 6.64
C GLU A 46 -7.57 -0.05 7.71
N CYS A 47 -6.34 0.32 7.35
CA CYS A 47 -5.27 0.58 8.33
C CYS A 47 -5.55 1.82 9.17
N GLY A 48 -6.08 2.89 8.58
CA GLY A 48 -6.50 4.08 9.32
C GLY A 48 -7.63 3.79 10.31
N ASP A 49 -8.64 3.02 9.87
CA ASP A 49 -9.77 2.60 10.72
C ASP A 49 -9.34 1.68 11.86
N ALA A 50 -8.30 0.86 11.66
CA ALA A 50 -7.75 -0.06 12.66
C ALA A 50 -6.61 0.55 13.51
N ASP A 51 -6.33 1.86 13.39
CA ASP A 51 -5.23 2.58 14.06
C ASP A 51 -3.84 1.95 13.81
N ILE A 52 -3.64 1.41 12.61
CA ILE A 52 -2.37 0.85 12.15
C ILE A 52 -1.56 1.96 11.48
N ALA A 53 -0.49 2.41 12.15
CA ALA A 53 0.36 3.47 11.63
C ALA A 53 1.18 3.00 10.41
N LEU A 54 0.73 3.37 9.21
CA LEU A 54 1.51 3.27 7.98
C LEU A 54 2.36 4.54 7.78
N ALA A 55 3.65 4.38 7.50
CA ALA A 55 4.52 5.50 7.15
C ALA A 55 4.58 5.71 5.64
N LYS A 56 4.72 4.61 4.90
CA LYS A 56 5.01 4.65 3.47
C LYS A 56 4.45 3.44 2.74
N VAL A 57 3.97 3.64 1.52
CA VAL A 57 3.65 2.58 0.57
C VAL A 57 4.48 2.79 -0.68
N ARG A 58 5.21 1.76 -1.09
CA ARG A 58 6.03 1.80 -2.30
C ARG A 58 5.37 0.96 -3.38
N ILE A 59 5.20 1.51 -4.57
CA ILE A 59 4.41 0.91 -5.64
C ILE A 59 5.14 0.95 -6.98
N ASP A 60 4.78 0.02 -7.84
CA ASP A 60 5.10 0.06 -9.27
C ASP A 60 4.64 1.39 -9.93
N PRO A 61 5.43 1.98 -10.85
CA PRO A 61 5.07 3.23 -11.53
C PRO A 61 3.75 3.17 -12.33
N TYR A 62 3.36 2.02 -12.90
CA TYR A 62 2.08 1.93 -13.61
C TYR A 62 0.89 2.01 -12.65
N VAL A 63 1.03 1.44 -11.45
CA VAL A 63 0.04 1.59 -10.38
C VAL A 63 0.03 3.03 -9.86
N ALA A 64 1.20 3.68 -9.76
CA ALA A 64 1.28 5.09 -9.36
C ALA A 64 0.48 5.99 -10.30
N VAL A 65 0.60 5.79 -11.62
CA VAL A 65 -0.21 6.53 -12.60
C VAL A 65 -1.70 6.29 -12.40
N ALA A 66 -2.12 5.06 -12.09
CA ALA A 66 -3.52 4.74 -11.81
C ALA A 66 -4.04 5.35 -10.48
N MET A 67 -3.14 5.78 -9.59
CA MET A 67 -3.45 6.51 -8.35
C MET A 67 -3.35 8.04 -8.51
N ASP A 68 -3.40 8.56 -9.74
CA ASP A 68 -3.19 9.98 -10.06
C ASP A 68 -1.85 10.52 -9.52
N ASN A 69 -0.82 9.67 -9.45
CA ASN A 69 0.51 10.01 -8.97
C ASN A 69 1.52 10.01 -10.13
N PRO A 70 2.48 10.96 -10.22
CA PRO A 70 3.44 10.98 -11.31
C PRO A 70 4.36 9.74 -11.30
N ALA A 71 5.03 9.50 -12.42
CA ALA A 71 5.92 8.36 -12.62
C ALA A 71 7.18 8.37 -11.72
N THR A 72 7.94 7.27 -11.76
CA THR A 72 9.10 6.88 -10.93
C THR A 72 9.84 8.01 -10.20
N GLY A 73 10.05 7.82 -8.89
CA GLY A 73 10.75 8.78 -8.04
C GLY A 73 9.84 9.88 -7.47
N ALA A 74 8.59 9.95 -7.92
CA ALA A 74 7.58 10.82 -7.32
C ALA A 74 7.16 10.32 -5.93
N ARG A 75 6.95 11.28 -5.02
CA ARG A 75 6.37 11.06 -3.71
C ARG A 75 5.11 11.89 -3.56
N ARG A 76 4.06 11.30 -3.01
CA ARG A 76 2.79 11.97 -2.73
C ARG A 76 2.26 11.54 -1.37
N SER A 77 1.64 12.45 -0.65
CA SER A 77 0.94 12.11 0.58
C SER A 77 -0.51 11.69 0.26
N TYR A 78 -0.93 10.55 0.81
CA TYR A 78 -2.32 10.12 0.88
C TYR A 78 -2.70 10.05 2.37
N GLY A 79 -3.40 11.06 2.86
CA GLY A 79 -3.56 11.26 4.30
C GLY A 79 -2.21 11.46 4.98
N ASN A 80 -1.91 10.63 6.00
CA ASN A 80 -0.65 10.59 6.72
C ASN A 80 0.40 9.62 6.10
N VAL A 81 0.05 8.92 5.01
CA VAL A 81 0.90 7.90 4.38
C VAL A 81 1.62 8.47 3.17
N THR A 82 2.92 8.21 3.05
CA THR A 82 3.69 8.59 1.85
C THR A 82 3.61 7.50 0.79
N ILE A 83 3.15 7.82 -0.41
CA ILE A 83 3.18 6.94 -1.58
C ILE A 83 4.42 7.26 -2.42
N GLU A 84 5.26 6.26 -2.69
CA GLU A 84 6.49 6.39 -3.49
C GLU A 84 6.47 5.42 -4.68
N ALA A 85 6.71 5.93 -5.89
CA ALA A 85 6.83 5.10 -7.08
C ALA A 85 8.27 4.58 -7.25
N ASP A 86 8.44 3.26 -7.29
CA ASP A 86 9.74 2.59 -7.46
C ASP A 86 9.69 1.58 -8.61
N ALA A 87 10.52 1.80 -9.63
CA ALA A 87 10.63 0.93 -10.79
C ALA A 87 11.18 -0.48 -10.45
N ALA A 88 11.86 -0.65 -9.31
CA ALA A 88 12.30 -1.96 -8.84
C ALA A 88 11.14 -2.83 -8.33
N LEU A 89 9.94 -2.26 -8.13
CA LEU A 89 8.74 -2.95 -7.64
C LEU A 89 7.79 -3.35 -8.76
N PHE A 90 8.29 -3.76 -9.93
CA PHE A 90 7.45 -4.20 -11.04
C PHE A 90 6.40 -5.21 -10.59
N GLN A 91 5.13 -4.82 -10.69
CA GLN A 91 3.95 -5.59 -10.24
C GLN A 91 3.96 -5.97 -8.74
N ARG A 92 4.55 -5.16 -7.87
CA ARG A 92 4.59 -5.35 -6.42
C ARG A 92 4.20 -4.06 -5.69
N VAL A 93 3.65 -4.23 -4.50
CA VAL A 93 3.51 -3.16 -3.50
C VAL A 93 4.18 -3.55 -2.19
N GLU A 94 4.80 -2.58 -1.53
CA GLU A 94 5.35 -2.72 -0.19
C GLU A 94 4.66 -1.75 0.77
N PHE A 95 4.12 -2.27 1.87
CA PHE A 95 3.54 -1.48 2.96
C PHE A 95 4.55 -1.37 4.10
N HIS A 96 5.02 -0.16 4.36
CA HIS A 96 5.98 0.16 5.41
C HIS A 96 5.23 0.80 6.58
N ARG A 97 5.26 0.14 7.72
CA ARG A 97 4.70 0.69 8.96
C ARG A 97 5.59 1.79 9.51
N SER A 98 4.99 2.75 10.18
CA SER A 98 5.74 3.66 11.03
C SER A 98 6.44 2.83 12.09
N ALA A 99 7.75 2.97 12.23
CA ALA A 99 8.44 2.50 13.41
C ALA A 99 7.80 3.24 14.59
N GLY A 100 6.91 2.58 15.31
CA GLY A 100 6.28 3.17 16.48
C GLY A 100 7.38 3.65 17.41
N CYS A 101 7.35 4.94 17.75
CA CYS A 101 7.98 5.37 18.99
C CYS A 101 7.36 4.52 20.10
N SER A 102 8.26 3.83 20.80
CA SER A 102 7.97 3.09 22.03
C SER A 102 7.38 4.01 23.10
#